data_AF-A0A5C1Q745-F1
#
_entry.id   AF-A0A5C1Q745-F1
#
_cell.length_a   1.000
_cell.length_b   1.000
_cell.length_c   1.000
_cell.angle_alpha   90.00
_cell.angle_beta   90.00
_cell.angle_gamma   90.00
#
_symmetry.space_group_name_H-M   'P 1'
#
loop_
_entity.id
_entity.type
_entity.pdbx_description
1 polymer ?
#
loop_
_entity_poly.entity_id
_entity_poly.type
_entity_poly.pdbx_seq_one_letter_code
_entity_poly.pdbx_strand_id
1 'polypeptide(L)'
;MPRRRKNRNCRILDGDRNFKPSGIPRSELNKIILDLDEFEALRLCDYDGLNQIEAGEALGVSRGTVQRLLLSGRKKIVEAILDSNELIIKGNH
;
A
#
# COMPACT_ATOMS: atom_id res chain seq x y z
N MET A 1 3.51 21.40 -9.62
CA MET A 1 2.51 21.23 -8.54
C MET A 1 2.14 19.75 -8.43
N PRO A 2 2.10 19.14 -7.24
CA PRO A 2 1.63 17.76 -7.12
C PRO A 2 0.15 17.73 -7.49
N ARG A 3 -0.18 16.98 -8.56
CA ARG A 3 -1.56 16.81 -9.02
C ARG A 3 -2.37 16.18 -7.88
N ARG A 4 -3.51 16.80 -7.54
CA ARG A 4 -4.44 16.28 -6.51
C ARG A 4 -4.71 14.80 -6.80
N ARG A 5 -4.41 13.92 -5.84
CA ARG A 5 -4.70 12.49 -5.97
C ARG A 5 -6.21 12.36 -6.16
N LYS A 6 -6.65 11.76 -7.28
CA LYS A 6 -8.06 11.40 -7.45
C LYS A 6 -8.43 10.39 -6.36
N ASN A 7 -9.65 10.50 -5.82
CA ASN A 7 -10.24 9.44 -5.00
C ASN A 7 -10.28 8.16 -5.84
N ARG A 8 -9.91 7.04 -5.22
CA ARG A 8 -9.85 5.70 -5.82
C ARG A 8 -10.77 4.80 -5.03
N ASN A 9 -11.31 3.78 -5.69
CA ASN A 9 -12.21 2.81 -5.07
C ASN A 9 -11.42 1.81 -4.23
N CYS A 10 -10.83 2.26 -3.13
CA CYS A 10 -10.16 1.40 -2.16
C CYS A 10 -11.16 0.86 -1.15
N ARG A 11 -10.82 -0.27 -0.52
CA ARG A 11 -11.55 -0.76 0.66
C ARG A 11 -11.55 0.29 1.77
N ILE A 12 -12.51 0.17 2.68
CA ILE A 12 -12.49 0.89 3.95
C ILE A 12 -11.71 0.03 4.95
N LEU A 13 -10.81 0.67 5.70
CA LEU A 13 -10.14 0.06 6.84
C LEU A 13 -10.45 0.90 8.07
N ASP A 14 -10.98 0.26 9.12
CA ASP A 14 -11.21 0.88 10.42
C ASP A 14 -9.86 1.15 11.10
N GLY A 15 -9.30 2.33 10.82
CA GLY A 15 -8.01 2.78 11.33
C GLY A 15 -6.79 2.15 10.65
N ASP A 16 -5.63 2.56 11.15
CA ASP A 16 -4.33 2.12 10.64
C ASP A 16 -4.00 0.70 11.11
N ARG A 17 -3.44 -0.13 10.22
CA ARG A 17 -2.89 -1.45 10.56
C ARG A 17 -1.37 -1.36 10.67
N ASN A 18 -0.79 -1.92 11.73
CA ASN A 18 0.65 -1.87 11.98
C ASN A 18 1.23 -3.29 12.00
N PHE A 19 2.31 -3.50 11.28
CA PHE A 19 3.10 -4.74 11.28
C PHE A 19 4.53 -4.40 11.65
N LYS A 20 5.10 -5.10 12.62
CA LYS A 20 6.47 -4.86 13.07
C LYS A 20 7.18 -6.18 13.38
N PRO A 21 8.52 -6.24 13.26
CA PRO A 21 9.28 -7.40 13.72
C PRO A 21 9.09 -7.65 15.22
N SER A 22 9.07 -8.93 15.58
CA SER A 22 9.03 -9.36 16.99
C SER A 22 10.35 -9.07 17.69
N GLY A 23 10.29 -8.68 18.97
CA GLY A 23 11.49 -8.50 19.80
C GLY A 23 12.15 -7.13 19.72
N ILE A 24 11.72 -6.23 18.82
CA ILE A 24 12.24 -4.86 18.71
C ILE A 24 11.20 -3.86 19.25
N PRO A 25 11.57 -2.97 20.19
CA PRO A 25 10.71 -1.90 20.67
C PRO A 25 10.30 -0.95 19.54
N ARG A 26 9.03 -0.49 19.57
CA ARG A 26 8.50 0.40 18.52
C ARG A 26 9.27 1.73 18.43
N SER A 27 9.83 2.18 19.54
CA SER A 27 10.64 3.41 19.62
C SER A 27 11.95 3.35 18.81
N GLU A 28 12.43 2.15 18.49
CA GLU A 28 13.69 1.94 17.76
C GLU A 28 13.45 1.68 16.26
N LEU A 29 12.19 1.59 15.84
CA LEU A 29 11.82 1.25 14.47
C LEU A 29 11.52 2.50 13.64
N ASN A 30 12.07 2.55 12.42
CA ASN A 30 11.55 3.50 11.43
C ASN A 30 10.17 3.05 10.96
N LYS A 31 9.35 4.00 10.53
CA LYS A 31 7.98 3.77 10.07
C LYS A 31 7.91 3.93 8.57
N ILE A 32 7.49 2.88 7.88
CA ILE A 32 7.20 2.90 6.46
C ILE A 32 5.69 2.94 6.29
N ILE A 33 5.20 4.01 5.64
CA ILE A 33 3.78 4.22 5.41
C ILE A 33 3.41 3.63 4.05
N LEU A 34 2.58 2.59 4.06
CA LEU A 34 1.89 2.06 2.90
C LEU A 34 0.54 2.75 2.77
N ASP A 35 0.36 3.53 1.71
CA ASP A 35 -0.90 4.21 1.45
C ASP A 35 -1.98 3.18 1.09
N LEU A 36 -3.24 3.48 1.39
CA LEU A 36 -4.35 2.56 1.18
C LEU A 36 -4.52 2.16 -0.30
N ASP A 37 -4.20 3.05 -1.21
CA ASP A 37 -4.25 2.82 -2.65
C ASP A 37 -3.12 1.89 -3.14
N GLU A 38 -1.94 1.96 -2.54
CA GLU A 38 -0.86 1.00 -2.75
C GLU A 38 -1.26 -0.38 -2.21
N PHE A 39 -1.81 -0.43 -1.01
CA PHE A 39 -2.27 -1.68 -0.41
C PHE A 39 -3.38 -2.35 -1.22
N GLU A 40 -4.37 -1.59 -1.67
CA GLU A 40 -5.46 -2.15 -2.50
C GLU A 40 -4.94 -2.65 -3.86
N ALA A 41 -4.02 -1.92 -4.50
CA ALA A 41 -3.41 -2.37 -5.75
C ALA A 41 -2.62 -3.69 -5.57
N LEU A 42 -1.80 -3.77 -4.52
CA LEU A 42 -1.08 -4.99 -4.17
C LEU A 42 -2.03 -6.16 -3.92
N ARG A 43 -3.11 -5.94 -3.17
CA ARG A 43 -4.08 -7.00 -2.92
C ARG A 43 -4.77 -7.45 -4.21
N LEU A 44 -5.26 -6.53 -5.04
CA LEU A 44 -5.95 -6.89 -6.29
C LEU A 44 -5.02 -7.66 -7.24
N CYS A 45 -3.78 -7.23 -7.42
CA CYS A 45 -2.89 -7.87 -8.38
C CYS A 45 -2.11 -9.06 -7.79
N ASP A 46 -1.51 -8.89 -6.61
CA ASP A 46 -0.56 -9.85 -6.04
C ASP A 46 -1.23 -10.90 -5.16
N TYR A 47 -2.43 -10.61 -4.63
CA TYR A 47 -3.20 -11.56 -3.81
C TYR A 47 -4.41 -12.15 -4.55
N ASP A 48 -5.25 -11.33 -5.18
CA ASP A 48 -6.42 -11.81 -5.94
C ASP A 48 -6.08 -12.28 -7.37
N GLY A 49 -4.88 -11.94 -7.86
CA GLY A 49 -4.40 -12.37 -9.18
C GLY A 49 -4.96 -11.59 -10.37
N LEU A 50 -5.60 -10.43 -10.15
CA LEU A 50 -6.07 -9.59 -11.26
C LEU A 50 -4.91 -9.02 -12.07
N ASN A 51 -5.12 -8.86 -13.36
CA ASN A 51 -4.18 -8.11 -14.18
C ASN A 51 -4.33 -6.58 -13.93
N GLN A 52 -3.35 -5.79 -14.39
CA GLN A 52 -3.33 -4.35 -14.10
C GLN A 52 -4.46 -3.55 -14.75
N ILE A 53 -5.11 -4.10 -15.80
CA ILE A 53 -6.27 -3.47 -16.44
C ILE A 53 -7.49 -3.68 -15.54
N GLU A 54 -7.77 -4.93 -15.15
CA GLU A 54 -8.86 -5.30 -14.24
C GLU A 54 -8.75 -4.59 -12.89
N ALA A 55 -7.55 -4.55 -12.30
CA ALA A 55 -7.32 -3.80 -11.06
C ALA A 55 -7.51 -2.29 -11.25
N GLY A 56 -7.22 -1.75 -12.44
CA GLY A 56 -7.46 -0.36 -12.78
C GLY A 56 -8.95 -0.03 -12.83
N GLU A 57 -9.74 -0.90 -13.44
CA GLU A 57 -11.21 -0.82 -13.47
C GLU A 57 -11.78 -0.88 -12.04
N ALA A 58 -11.34 -1.85 -11.23
CA ALA A 58 -11.77 -1.99 -9.84
C ALA A 58 -11.46 -0.74 -9.00
N LEU A 59 -10.26 -0.16 -9.16
CA LEU A 59 -9.81 1.04 -8.44
C LEU A 59 -10.35 2.37 -9.01
N GLY A 60 -10.95 2.36 -10.21
CA GLY A 60 -11.35 3.57 -10.93
C GLY A 60 -10.16 4.42 -11.41
N VAL A 61 -9.04 3.80 -11.78
CA VAL A 61 -7.81 4.47 -12.25
C VAL A 61 -7.24 3.83 -13.51
N SER A 62 -6.30 4.52 -14.16
CA SER A 62 -5.62 3.96 -15.33
C SER A 62 -4.67 2.82 -14.96
N ARG A 63 -4.45 1.87 -15.88
CA ARG A 63 -3.43 0.81 -15.78
C ARG A 63 -2.05 1.35 -15.38
N GLY A 64 -1.63 2.49 -15.95
CA GLY A 64 -0.35 3.13 -15.59
C GLY A 64 -0.32 3.71 -14.17
N THR A 65 -1.48 3.99 -13.57
CA THR A 65 -1.57 4.34 -12.14
C THR A 65 -1.41 3.10 -11.27
N VAL A 66 -2.07 1.98 -11.63
CA VAL A 66 -1.88 0.69 -10.94
C VAL A 66 -0.41 0.28 -10.97
N GLN A 67 0.25 0.36 -12.13
CA GLN A 67 1.67 0.04 -12.25
C GLN A 67 2.55 0.83 -11.26
N ARG A 68 2.30 2.13 -11.10
CA ARG A 68 3.04 2.97 -10.15
C ARG A 68 2.74 2.62 -8.69
N LEU A 69 1.49 2.28 -8.38
CA LEU A 69 1.09 1.84 -7.04
C LEU A 69 1.76 0.53 -6.66
N LEU A 70 1.76 -0.45 -7.56
CA LEU A 70 2.45 -1.73 -7.35
C LEU A 70 3.95 -1.51 -7.14
N LEU A 71 4.59 -0.70 -7.99
CA LEU A 71 6.02 -0.42 -7.85
C LEU A 71 6.36 0.19 -6.49
N SER A 72 5.61 1.22 -6.08
CA SER A 72 5.80 1.89 -4.79
C SER A 72 5.48 0.97 -3.61
N GLY A 73 4.34 0.29 -3.65
CA GLY A 73 3.89 -0.60 -2.58
C GLY A 73 4.81 -1.80 -2.36
N ARG A 74 5.23 -2.48 -3.44
CA ARG A 74 6.18 -3.61 -3.34
C ARG A 74 7.51 -3.15 -2.77
N LYS A 75 8.03 -2.00 -3.21
CA LYS A 75 9.26 -1.43 -2.65
C LYS A 75 9.13 -1.23 -1.15
N LYS A 76 8.05 -0.59 -0.68
CA LYS A 76 7.83 -0.31 0.74
C LYS A 76 7.72 -1.58 1.59
N ILE A 77 7.06 -2.62 1.09
CA ILE A 77 6.98 -3.92 1.78
C ILE A 77 8.37 -4.55 1.89
N VAL A 78 9.11 -4.60 0.78
CA VAL A 78 10.44 -5.20 0.76
C VAL A 78 11.42 -4.42 1.65
N GLU A 79 11.36 -3.08 1.62
CA GLU A 79 12.15 -2.20 2.48
C GLU A 79 11.82 -2.43 3.96
N ALA A 80 10.54 -2.58 4.32
CA ALA A 80 10.15 -2.87 5.69
C ALA A 80 10.71 -4.20 6.20
N ILE A 81 10.79 -5.21 5.33
CA ILE A 81 11.32 -6.53 5.67
C ILE A 81 12.85 -6.50 5.78
N LEU A 82 13.54 -5.91 4.79
CA LEU A 82 15.01 -5.87 4.73
C LEU A 82 15.60 -5.07 5.90
N ASP A 83 15.01 -3.91 6.19
CA ASP A 83 15.52 -2.99 7.20
C ASP A 83 14.88 -3.21 8.58
N SER A 84 14.05 -4.25 8.73
CA SER A 84 13.31 -4.56 9.96
C SER A 84 12.49 -3.39 10.49
N ASN A 85 11.86 -2.61 9.60
CA ASN A 85 11.06 -1.44 9.97
C ASN A 85 9.60 -1.79 10.29
N GLU A 86 8.90 -0.88 10.97
CA GLU A 86 7.45 -0.97 11.15
C GLU A 86 6.74 -0.56 9.85
N LEU A 87 5.90 -1.45 9.30
CA LEU A 87 5.03 -1.18 8.17
C LEU A 87 3.65 -0.75 8.67
N ILE A 88 3.21 0.44 8.27
CA ILE A 88 1.92 1.03 8.64
C ILE A 88 1.06 1.15 7.40
N ILE A 89 -0.05 0.42 7.36
CA ILE A 89 -1.08 0.57 6.33
C ILE A 89 -2.05 1.64 6.78
N LYS A 90 -2.13 2.74 6.02
CA LYS A 90 -3.04 3.84 6.32
C LYS A 90 -4.49 3.42 6.09
N GLY A 91 -5.32 3.63 7.10
CA GLY A 91 -6.77 3.57 6.95
C GLY A 91 -7.32 4.87 6.35
N ASN A 92 -8.57 4.83 5.90
CA ASN A 92 -9.34 6.03 5.58
C ASN A 92 -10.33 6.27 6.73
N HIS A 93 -10.29 7.46 7.32
CA HIS A 93 -11.33 7.97 8.20
C HIS A 93 -12.31 8.84 7.40
#